data_AF-A0A8B6CAB2-F1
#
_entry.id   AF-A0A8B6CAB2-F1
#
_cell.length_a   1.000
_cell.length_b   1.000
_cell.length_c   1.000
_cell.angle_alpha   90.00
_cell.angle_beta   90.00
_cell.angle_gamma   90.00
#
_symmetry.space_group_name_H-M   'P 1'
#
loop_
_entity.id
_entity.type
_entity.pdbx_description
1 polymer ?
#
loop_
_entity_poly.entity_id
_entity_poly.type
_entity_poly.pdbx_seq_one_letter_code
_entity_poly.pdbx_strand_id
1 'polypeptide(L)'
;MIKDVNTIFYEAANLSLKQKPTKKSTSKLKQNVKKEPNWLDASLSKLKNNLNDKEKLLQKYPFDPVIRSSFFRLLKHYRKTRKKKIRDFRQDLIDKLDNLKDNNPSQYWALLHELSDTNRENTTSDVSTDAWFSYFKNLNEETLMHPVII
;
A
#
# COMPACT_ATOMS: atom_id res chain seq x y z
N MET A 1 44.14 4.14 -18.22
CA MET A 1 42.95 3.39 -17.78
C MET A 1 42.73 3.34 -16.27
N ILE A 2 43.74 3.46 -15.38
CA ILE A 2 43.51 3.44 -13.91
C ILE A 2 43.01 4.81 -13.36
N LYS A 3 43.27 5.91 -14.07
CA LYS A 3 42.86 7.25 -13.64
C LYS A 3 41.33 7.44 -13.61
N ASP A 4 40.59 6.84 -14.54
CA ASP A 4 39.14 7.04 -14.67
C ASP A 4 38.35 6.46 -13.50
N VAL A 5 38.74 5.29 -13.00
CA VAL A 5 38.06 4.63 -11.87
C VAL A 5 38.22 5.43 -10.58
N ASN A 6 39.42 5.98 -10.36
CA ASN A 6 39.68 6.83 -9.19
C ASN A 6 38.90 8.15 -9.26
N THR A 7 38.71 8.72 -10.45
CA THR A 7 37.87 9.91 -10.65
C THR A 7 36.40 9.61 -10.32
N ILE A 8 35.88 8.47 -10.77
CA ILE A 8 34.50 8.03 -10.47
C ILE A 8 34.31 7.84 -8.97
N PHE A 9 35.26 7.21 -8.27
CA PHE A 9 35.18 7.05 -6.82
C PHE A 9 35.25 8.38 -6.08
N TYR A 10 36.07 9.31 -6.56
CA TYR A 10 36.19 10.65 -5.98
C TYR A 10 34.92 11.49 -6.18
N GLU A 11 34.31 11.43 -7.36
CA GLU A 11 33.03 12.08 -7.64
C GLU A 11 31.88 11.48 -6.81
N ALA A 12 31.82 10.14 -6.73
CA ALA A 12 30.83 9.44 -5.93
C ALA A 12 30.95 9.79 -4.43
N ALA A 13 32.18 9.87 -3.91
CA ALA A 13 32.43 10.27 -2.52
C ALA A 13 31.98 11.71 -2.26
N ASN A 14 32.28 12.64 -3.18
CA ASN A 14 31.84 14.03 -3.07
C ASN A 14 30.32 14.18 -3.15
N LEU A 15 29.64 13.37 -3.97
CA LEU A 15 28.17 13.33 -4.03
C LEU A 15 27.59 12.81 -2.71
N SER A 16 28.20 11.78 -2.11
CA SER A 16 27.76 11.24 -0.82
C SER A 16 27.94 12.21 0.35
N LEU A 17 28.96 13.07 0.32
CA LEU A 17 29.23 14.06 1.37
C LEU A 17 28.30 15.28 1.30
N LYS A 18 27.81 15.64 0.10
CA LYS A 18 26.85 16.73 -0.10
C LYS A 18 25.42 16.37 0.32
N GLN A 19 25.12 15.07 0.46
CA GLN A 19 23.87 14.62 1.05
C GLN A 19 23.95 14.87 2.57
N LYS A 20 23.37 15.99 3.02
CA LYS A 20 23.14 16.22 4.45
C LYS A 20 22.47 14.96 5.00
N PRO A 21 23.00 14.32 6.06
CA PRO A 21 22.30 13.22 6.69
C PRO A 21 20.94 13.76 7.10
N THR A 22 19.89 13.29 6.43
CA THR A 22 18.54 13.52 6.89
C THR A 22 18.52 12.90 8.27
N LYS A 23 18.64 13.73 9.31
CA LYS A 23 18.43 13.31 10.69
C LYS A 23 17.09 12.60 10.61
N LYS A 24 17.11 11.27 10.80
CA LYS A 24 15.90 10.47 10.93
C LYS A 24 15.19 11.09 12.12
N SER A 25 14.31 12.04 11.83
CA SER A 25 13.46 12.64 12.83
C SER A 25 12.70 11.45 13.39
N THR A 26 13.00 11.12 14.64
CA THR A 26 12.20 10.21 15.46
C THR A 26 10.89 10.89 15.83
N SER A 27 10.32 11.73 14.94
CA SER A 27 8.90 11.95 14.95
C SER A 27 8.30 10.57 14.72
N LYS A 28 7.72 10.04 15.80
CA LYS A 28 6.74 8.99 15.71
C LYS A 28 5.67 9.53 14.76
N LEU A 29 5.84 9.33 13.45
CA LEU A 29 4.72 9.33 12.54
C LEU A 29 3.79 8.33 13.21
N LYS A 30 2.70 8.84 13.78
CA LYS A 30 1.54 8.04 14.07
C LYS A 30 1.18 7.46 12.71
N GLN A 31 1.75 6.30 12.40
CA GLN A 31 1.31 5.50 11.30
C GLN A 31 -0.15 5.28 11.65
N ASN A 32 -1.05 5.93 10.91
CA ASN A 32 -2.44 5.55 10.91
C ASN A 32 -2.42 4.06 10.60
N VAL A 33 -2.56 3.24 11.64
CA VAL A 33 -2.67 1.80 11.50
C VAL A 33 -3.91 1.65 10.65
N LYS A 34 -3.72 1.36 9.36
CA LYS A 34 -4.82 1.10 8.44
C LYS A 34 -5.63 0.00 9.12
N LYS A 35 -6.81 0.35 9.63
CA LYS A 35 -7.69 -0.63 10.26
C LYS A 35 -7.90 -1.70 9.20
N GLU A 36 -7.53 -2.93 9.52
CA GLU A 36 -7.81 -4.03 8.62
C GLU A 36 -9.32 -4.04 8.36
N PRO A 37 -9.75 -4.29 7.12
CA PRO A 37 -11.16 -4.21 6.82
C PRO A 37 -11.92 -5.24 7.66
N ASN A 38 -13.06 -4.84 8.23
CA ASN A 38 -13.80 -5.63 9.23
C ASN A 38 -14.19 -7.05 8.80
N TRP A 39 -14.13 -7.38 7.50
CA TRP A 39 -14.36 -8.73 6.98
C TRP A 39 -13.15 -9.66 7.09
N LEU A 40 -11.97 -9.15 7.45
CA LEU A 40 -10.73 -9.92 7.56
C LEU A 40 -10.69 -10.65 8.91
N ASP A 41 -11.22 -11.88 8.90
CA ASP A 41 -11.19 -12.77 10.04
C ASP A 41 -9.77 -13.31 10.33
N ALA A 42 -9.47 -13.60 11.60
CA ALA A 42 -8.22 -14.20 12.05
C ALA A 42 -7.91 -15.51 11.32
N SER A 43 -8.97 -16.27 10.97
CA SER A 43 -8.85 -17.48 10.15
C SER A 43 -8.25 -17.22 8.76
N LEU A 44 -8.62 -16.11 8.14
CA LEU A 44 -8.16 -15.71 6.80
C LEU A 44 -6.74 -15.17 6.84
N SER A 45 -6.40 -14.46 7.93
CA SER A 45 -5.04 -14.01 8.22
C SER A 45 -4.09 -15.20 8.42
N LYS A 46 -4.49 -16.21 9.18
CA LYS A 46 -3.73 -17.47 9.32
C LYS A 46 -3.52 -18.17 7.98
N LEU A 47 -4.55 -18.20 7.14
CA LEU A 47 -4.47 -18.80 5.81
C LEU A 47 -3.51 -18.04 4.88
N LYS A 48 -3.49 -16.71 4.97
CA LYS A 48 -2.54 -15.84 4.27
C LYS A 48 -1.10 -16.08 4.74
N ASN A 49 -0.89 -16.22 6.05
CA ASN A 49 0.45 -16.51 6.60
C ASN A 49 0.97 -17.87 6.10
N ASN A 50 0.13 -18.91 6.16
CA ASN A 50 0.48 -20.23 5.60
C ASN A 50 0.82 -20.17 4.11
N LEU A 51 0.14 -19.31 3.35
CA LEU A 51 0.41 -19.09 1.93
C LEU A 51 1.79 -18.46 1.73
N ASN A 52 2.12 -17.43 2.51
CA ASN A 52 3.42 -16.77 2.46
C ASN A 52 4.57 -17.74 2.84
N ASP A 53 4.35 -18.62 3.81
CA ASP A 53 5.36 -19.61 4.18
C ASP A 53 5.59 -20.63 3.07
N LYS A 54 4.51 -21.07 2.40
CA LYS A 54 4.62 -21.93 1.21
C LYS A 54 5.24 -21.21 0.01
N GLU A 55 5.02 -19.91 -0.12
CA GLU A 55 5.67 -19.09 -1.15
C GLU A 55 7.18 -19.05 -0.94
N LYS A 56 7.64 -18.83 0.30
CA LYS A 56 9.07 -18.90 0.64
C LYS A 56 9.66 -20.28 0.34
N LEU A 57 8.92 -21.35 0.61
CA LEU A 57 9.33 -22.72 0.25
C LEU A 57 9.42 -22.90 -1.26
N LEU A 58 8.45 -22.39 -2.03
CA LEU A 58 8.46 -22.45 -3.49
C LEU A 58 9.62 -21.66 -4.09
N GLN A 59 9.97 -20.51 -3.52
CA GLN A 59 11.15 -19.73 -3.93
C GLN A 59 12.45 -20.52 -3.71
N LYS A 60 12.55 -21.28 -2.62
CA LYS A 60 13.72 -22.14 -2.33
C LYS A 60 13.77 -23.38 -3.23
N TYR A 61 12.62 -23.97 -3.54
CA TYR A 61 12.50 -25.23 -4.28
C TYR A 61 11.50 -25.09 -5.44
N PRO A 62 11.84 -24.35 -6.50
CA PRO A 62 10.89 -23.96 -7.56
C PRO A 62 10.40 -25.13 -8.43
N PHE A 63 11.21 -26.19 -8.53
CA PHE A 63 10.94 -27.35 -9.38
C PHE A 63 10.36 -28.56 -8.63
N ASP A 64 10.24 -28.48 -7.30
CA ASP A 64 9.62 -29.56 -6.51
C ASP A 64 8.10 -29.61 -6.79
N PRO A 65 7.59 -30.71 -7.39
CA PRO A 65 6.17 -30.84 -7.72
C PRO A 65 5.25 -30.83 -6.48
N VAL A 66 5.72 -31.33 -5.34
CA VAL A 66 4.95 -31.41 -4.09
C VAL A 66 4.77 -30.01 -3.52
N ILE A 67 5.85 -29.23 -3.47
CA ILE A 67 5.79 -27.85 -2.96
C ILE A 67 4.90 -27.01 -3.87
N ARG A 68 5.12 -27.09 -5.19
CA ARG A 68 4.35 -26.35 -6.20
C ARG A 68 2.87 -26.67 -6.13
N SER A 69 2.50 -27.95 -6.17
CA SER A 69 1.10 -28.37 -6.10
C SER A 69 0.43 -27.95 -4.78
N SER A 70 1.15 -28.06 -3.66
CA SER A 70 0.62 -27.65 -2.35
C SER A 70 0.40 -26.14 -2.27
N PHE A 71 1.29 -25.32 -2.82
CA PHE A 71 1.15 -23.87 -2.89
C PHE A 71 -0.07 -23.46 -3.71
N PHE A 72 -0.20 -23.96 -4.94
CA PHE A 72 -1.33 -23.59 -5.81
C PHE A 72 -2.68 -24.10 -5.27
N ARG A 73 -2.70 -25.26 -4.61
CA ARG A 73 -3.90 -25.76 -3.91
C ARG A 73 -4.29 -24.81 -2.78
N LEU A 74 -3.33 -24.38 -1.95
CA LEU A 74 -3.58 -23.43 -0.87
C LEU A 74 -4.01 -22.06 -1.40
N LEU A 75 -3.39 -21.57 -2.48
CA LEU A 75 -3.75 -20.32 -3.14
C LEU A 75 -5.19 -20.33 -3.65
N LYS A 76 -5.61 -21.43 -4.30
CA LYS A 76 -6.99 -21.61 -4.77
C LYS A 76 -7.98 -21.60 -3.60
N HIS A 77 -7.64 -22.32 -2.52
CA HIS A 77 -8.46 -22.34 -1.32
C HIS A 77 -8.59 -20.95 -0.69
N TYR A 78 -7.47 -20.23 -0.51
CA TYR A 78 -7.45 -18.86 0.00
C TYR A 78 -8.32 -17.92 -0.82
N ARG A 79 -8.17 -17.92 -2.16
CA ARG A 79 -8.98 -17.08 -3.05
C ARG A 79 -10.48 -17.38 -2.91
N LYS A 80 -10.87 -18.65 -2.81
CA LYS A 80 -12.26 -19.07 -2.64
C LYS A 80 -12.81 -18.60 -1.29
N THR A 81 -12.08 -18.85 -0.20
CA THR A 81 -12.48 -18.47 1.16
C THR A 81 -12.59 -16.95 1.31
N ARG A 82 -11.63 -16.19 0.75
CA ARG A 82 -11.67 -14.72 0.72
C ARG A 82 -12.91 -14.20 0.01
N LYS A 83 -13.21 -14.70 -1.19
CA LYS A 83 -14.41 -14.29 -1.93
C LYS A 83 -15.69 -14.60 -1.15
N LYS A 84 -15.77 -15.78 -0.54
CA LYS A 84 -16.91 -16.18 0.30
C LYS A 84 -17.09 -15.21 1.47
N LYS A 85 -16.05 -14.97 2.28
CA LYS A 85 -16.11 -14.08 3.44
C LYS A 85 -16.50 -12.65 3.08
N ILE A 86 -16.01 -12.12 1.95
CA ILE A 86 -16.42 -10.79 1.46
C ILE A 86 -17.92 -10.78 1.13
N ARG A 87 -18.44 -11.81 0.47
CA ARG A 87 -19.86 -11.91 0.14
C ARG A 87 -20.71 -12.05 1.39
N ASP A 88 -20.32 -12.93 2.31
CA ASP A 88 -21.03 -13.17 3.56
C ASP A 88 -21.09 -11.85 4.39
N PHE A 89 -19.97 -11.12 4.49
CA PHE A 89 -19.95 -9.81 5.15
C PHE A 89 -20.88 -8.76 4.51
N ARG A 90 -20.94 -8.73 3.16
CA ARG A 90 -21.86 -7.83 2.46
C ARG A 90 -23.32 -8.21 2.71
N GLN A 91 -23.63 -9.50 2.73
CA GLN A 91 -24.97 -9.99 3.03
C GLN A 91 -25.36 -9.64 4.47
N ASP A 92 -24.48 -9.90 5.44
CA ASP A 92 -24.72 -9.55 6.84
C ASP A 92 -24.97 -8.04 7.03
N LEU A 93 -24.31 -7.18 6.25
CA LEU A 93 -24.57 -5.73 6.26
C LEU A 93 -25.94 -5.38 5.71
N ILE A 94 -26.36 -6.01 4.62
CA ILE A 94 -27.70 -5.81 4.03
C ILE A 94 -28.76 -6.27 5.02
N ASP A 95 -28.61 -7.48 5.58
CA ASP A 95 -29.55 -8.04 6.54
C ASP A 95 -29.64 -7.14 7.79
N LYS A 96 -28.52 -6.57 8.26
CA LYS A 96 -28.53 -5.59 9.36
C LYS A 96 -29.26 -4.31 8.99
N LEU A 97 -29.06 -3.78 7.78
CA LEU A 97 -29.75 -2.58 7.31
C LEU A 97 -31.26 -2.81 7.22
N ASP A 98 -31.68 -3.92 6.64
CA ASP A 98 -33.10 -4.27 6.50
C ASP A 98 -33.76 -4.43 7.88
N ASN A 99 -33.09 -5.08 8.83
CA ASN A 99 -33.59 -5.22 10.19
C ASN A 99 -33.62 -3.89 10.97
N LEU A 100 -32.66 -2.99 10.75
CA LEU A 100 -32.59 -1.70 11.45
C LEU A 100 -33.58 -0.68 10.90
N LYS A 101 -33.97 -0.79 9.63
CA LYS A 101 -34.91 0.13 8.98
C LYS A 101 -36.25 0.20 9.73
N ASP A 102 -36.77 -0.95 10.14
CA ASP A 102 -38.09 -1.05 10.77
C ASP A 102 -38.00 -0.93 12.30
N ASN A 103 -36.89 -1.36 12.91
CA ASN A 103 -36.74 -1.42 14.37
C ASN A 103 -36.03 -0.21 14.99
N ASN A 104 -35.10 0.44 14.28
CA ASN A 104 -34.26 1.50 14.84
C ASN A 104 -33.67 2.44 13.76
N PRO A 105 -34.47 3.40 13.24
CA PRO A 105 -34.07 4.21 12.09
C PRO A 105 -32.83 5.09 12.35
N SER A 106 -32.56 5.48 13.60
CA SER A 106 -31.36 6.26 13.93
C SER A 106 -30.06 5.47 13.68
N GLN A 107 -30.02 4.20 14.09
CA GLN A 107 -28.84 3.33 13.86
C GLN A 107 -28.69 2.95 12.39
N TYR A 108 -29.80 2.82 11.67
CA TYR A 108 -29.80 2.63 10.22
C TYR A 108 -29.05 3.77 9.50
N TRP A 109 -29.41 5.03 9.78
CA TRP A 109 -28.75 6.18 9.16
C TRP A 109 -27.28 6.31 9.57
N ALA A 110 -26.96 6.03 10.84
CA ALA A 110 -25.56 6.04 11.30
C ALA A 110 -24.69 5.03 10.54
N LEU A 111 -25.19 3.80 10.36
CA LEU A 111 -24.49 2.74 9.62
C LEU A 111 -24.36 3.09 8.14
N LEU A 112 -25.42 3.67 7.54
CA LEU A 112 -25.38 4.13 6.15
C LEU A 112 -24.35 5.25 5.94
N HIS A 113 -24.25 6.19 6.87
CA HIS A 113 -23.25 7.24 6.87
C HIS A 113 -21.82 6.67 6.96
N GLU A 114 -21.58 5.73 7.88
CA GLU A 114 -20.28 5.05 8.01
C GLU A 114 -19.86 4.33 6.70
N LEU A 115 -20.81 3.69 6.02
CA LEU A 115 -20.56 3.06 4.71
C LEU A 115 -20.30 4.07 3.58
N SER A 116 -20.93 5.25 3.63
CA SER A 116 -20.70 6.31 2.63
C SER A 116 -19.36 7.02 2.83
N ASP A 117 -18.95 7.25 4.08
CA ASP A 117 -17.73 7.99 4.39
C ASP A 117 -16.46 7.14 4.14
N THR A 118 -16.54 5.82 4.35
CA THR A 118 -15.43 4.90 4.05
C THR A 118 -15.06 4.81 2.56
N ASN A 119 -15.95 5.23 1.64
CA ASN A 119 -15.63 5.31 0.21
C ASN A 119 -14.96 6.63 -0.22
N ARG A 120 -15.02 7.69 0.61
CA ARG A 120 -14.48 9.02 0.25
C ARG A 120 -12.97 9.14 0.44
N GLU A 121 -12.34 8.30 1.24
CA GLU A 121 -10.90 8.41 1.53
C GLU A 121 -9.96 8.00 0.36
N ASN A 122 -10.48 7.48 -0.76
CA ASN A 122 -9.65 7.00 -1.89
C ASN A 122 -9.87 7.72 -3.23
N THR A 123 -10.72 8.74 -3.30
CA THR A 123 -10.82 9.57 -4.51
C THR A 123 -9.99 10.82 -4.34
N THR A 124 -8.84 10.80 -5.01
CA THR A 124 -8.02 11.94 -5.43
C THR A 124 -7.49 12.82 -4.30
N SER A 125 -6.18 12.73 -4.06
CA SER A 125 -5.42 13.87 -3.57
C SER A 125 -5.69 15.04 -4.52
N ASP A 126 -6.55 15.96 -4.11
CA ASP A 126 -6.95 17.14 -4.86
C ASP A 126 -5.76 18.12 -4.86
N VAL A 127 -4.70 17.75 -5.58
CA VAL A 127 -3.56 18.64 -5.81
C VAL A 127 -4.05 19.66 -6.83
N SER A 128 -4.25 20.89 -6.36
CA SER A 128 -4.76 21.97 -7.20
C SER A 128 -3.87 22.15 -8.43
N THR A 129 -4.48 22.56 -9.54
CA THR A 129 -3.78 22.85 -10.80
C THR A 129 -2.65 23.87 -10.59
N ASP A 130 -2.84 24.81 -9.66
CA ASP A 130 -1.82 25.79 -9.27
C ASP A 130 -0.62 25.15 -8.57
N ALA A 131 -0.85 24.17 -7.70
CA ALA A 131 0.24 23.44 -7.03
C ALA A 131 1.08 22.64 -8.05
N TRP A 132 0.44 22.08 -9.07
CA TRP A 132 1.14 21.44 -10.20
C TRP A 132 1.94 22.45 -11.01
N PHE A 133 1.35 23.59 -11.36
CA PHE A 133 2.01 24.62 -12.14
C PHE A 133 3.23 25.20 -11.41
N SER A 134 3.11 25.51 -10.12
CA SER A 134 4.22 25.99 -9.29
C SER A 134 5.35 24.96 -9.19
N TYR A 135 5.03 23.67 -9.05
CA TYR A 135 6.03 22.61 -9.03
C TYR A 135 6.85 22.54 -10.32
N PHE A 136 6.17 22.51 -11.49
CA PHE A 136 6.85 22.43 -12.78
C PHE A 136 7.61 23.70 -13.15
N LYS A 137 7.10 24.87 -12.74
CA LYS A 137 7.80 26.14 -12.93
C LYS A 137 9.12 26.16 -12.17
N ASN A 138 9.10 25.78 -10.89
CA ASN A 138 10.31 25.73 -10.07
C ASN A 138 11.34 24.71 -10.60
N LEU A 139 10.87 23.57 -11.11
CA LEU A 139 11.73 22.55 -11.74
C LEU A 139 12.50 23.10 -12.95
N ASN A 140 11.85 23.93 -13.77
CA ASN A 140 12.46 24.51 -14.97
C ASN A 140 13.32 25.74 -14.66
N GLU A 141 13.03 26.49 -13.60
CA GLU A 141 13.83 27.65 -13.19
C GLU A 141 15.18 27.24 -12.57
N GLU A 142 15.26 26.13 -11.84
CA GLU A 142 16.54 25.58 -11.36
C GLU A 142 17.47 25.15 -12.52
N THR A 143 16.90 24.81 -13.67
CA THR A 143 17.67 24.36 -14.85
C THR A 143 18.33 25.53 -15.59
N LEU A 144 17.86 26.78 -15.39
CA LEU A 144 18.34 27.97 -16.10
C LEU A 144 19.45 28.74 -15.38
N MET A 145 19.85 28.30 -14.17
CA MET A 145 20.91 28.95 -13.37
C MET A 145 22.31 28.30 -13.53
N HIS A 146 22.52 27.53 -14.60
CA HIS A 146 23.86 27.15 -15.02
C HIS A 146 24.25 27.93 -16.29
N PRO A 147 25.08 28.98 -16.17
CA PRO A 147 25.62 29.64 -17.35
C PRO A 147 26.50 28.63 -18.09
N VAL A 148 26.13 28.36 -19.34
CA VAL A 148 26.99 27.71 -20.33
C VAL A 148 28.19 28.63 -20.51
N ILE A 149 29.32 28.25 -19.90
CA ILE A 149 30.63 28.84 -20.19
C ILE A 149 31.02 28.27 -21.56
N ILE A 150 30.97 29.14 -22.58
CA ILE A 150 31.60 28.91 -23.89
C ILE A 150 33.11 29.04 -23.71
#